data_AF-A0A0F8X7K1-F1
#
_entry.id   AF-A0A0F8X7K1-F1
#
_cell.length_a   1.000
_cell.length_b   1.000
_cell.length_c   1.000
_cell.angle_alpha   90.00
_cell.angle_beta   90.00
_cell.angle_gamma   90.00
#
_symmetry.space_group_name_H-M   'P 1'
#
loop_
_entity.id
_entity.type
_entity.pdbx_description
1 polymer ?
#
loop_
_entity_poly.entity_id
_entity_poly.type
_entity_poly.pdbx_seq_one_letter_code
_entity_poly.pdbx_strand_id
1 'polypeptide(L)'
;DVTLRALRVLAEVSLIAAEDTRTTRKLLARHGIRARLVSYNEHNKGARTPRLLAALRDADIALVSEGGTPVISDPGLDLVAAALEAGFAVIPIPGPSAVTAALAVSGLPTRQFTYLGFLPRRSGERRRLFASLRDEPRTIVAFESPHRLLRSLADMRAEWDDRRIAVCRELTKAFEEVFRGRISEALEHFADRPRGEFTLVVEGSTGPTAPDLKEVRRDLQQRRADGEPAKRAVAEVARRYGLPHRQVYRMWLEIPN
;
A
#
# COMPACT_ATOMS: atom_id res chain seq x y z
N ASP A 1 19.52 -0.79 -10.09
CA ASP A 1 18.43 0.22 -10.09
C ASP A 1 18.80 1.59 -9.54
N VAL A 2 20.03 1.84 -9.08
CA VAL A 2 20.47 3.19 -8.69
C VAL A 2 20.62 4.09 -9.92
N THR A 3 20.25 5.37 -9.81
CA THR A 3 20.34 6.33 -10.92
C THR A 3 21.73 6.95 -11.03
N LEU A 4 22.11 7.38 -12.24
CA LEU A 4 23.39 8.08 -12.45
C LEU A 4 23.48 9.38 -11.62
N ARG A 5 22.36 10.09 -11.46
CA ARG A 5 22.30 11.29 -10.61
C ARG A 5 22.55 10.95 -9.14
N ALA A 6 21.98 9.86 -8.62
CA ALA A 6 22.23 9.43 -7.26
C ALA A 6 23.71 9.10 -7.03
N LEU A 7 24.34 8.36 -7.96
CA LEU A 7 25.77 8.04 -7.88
C LEU A 7 26.65 9.31 -7.89
N ARG A 8 26.34 10.26 -8.78
CA ARG A 8 27.05 11.54 -8.84
C ARG A 8 26.95 12.30 -7.50
N VAL A 9 25.73 12.47 -6.99
CA VAL A 9 25.50 13.18 -5.72
C VAL A 9 26.23 12.49 -4.56
N LEU A 10 26.17 11.17 -4.46
CA LEU A 10 26.87 10.42 -3.42
C LEU A 10 28.41 10.55 -3.49
N ALA A 11 28.96 10.84 -4.67
CA ALA A 11 30.38 11.09 -4.86
C ALA A 11 30.80 12.55 -4.57
N GLU A 12 29.86 13.50 -4.66
CA GLU A 12 30.12 14.94 -4.51
C GLU A 12 29.85 15.47 -3.09
N VAL A 13 28.91 14.88 -2.35
CA VAL A 13 28.57 15.34 -0.99
C VAL A 13 29.70 15.09 0.02
N SER A 14 29.81 15.98 1.01
CA SER A 14 30.85 15.87 2.05
C SER A 14 30.54 14.79 3.08
N LEU A 15 29.27 14.43 3.23
CA LEU A 15 28.81 13.45 4.20
C LEU A 15 27.56 12.72 3.70
N ILE A 16 27.46 11.43 3.99
CA ILE A 16 26.26 10.64 3.77
C ILE A 16 25.73 10.16 5.13
N ALA A 17 24.53 10.60 5.49
CA ALA A 17 23.74 10.06 6.58
C ALA A 17 23.01 8.80 6.09
N ALA A 18 23.38 7.65 6.63
CA ALA A 18 22.87 6.35 6.21
C ALA A 18 22.19 5.61 7.36
N GLU A 19 21.06 4.97 7.09
CA GLU A 19 20.39 4.07 8.05
C GLU A 19 21.32 2.95 8.52
N ASP A 20 21.85 2.18 7.56
CA ASP A 20 22.96 1.25 7.76
C ASP A 20 24.18 1.62 6.89
N THR A 21 25.24 2.07 7.57
CA THR A 21 26.53 2.38 6.95
C THR A 21 27.20 1.16 6.32
N ARG A 22 26.93 -0.07 6.78
CA ARG A 22 27.52 -1.30 6.24
C ARG A 22 26.93 -1.60 4.86
N THR A 23 25.61 -1.55 4.73
CA THR A 23 24.89 -1.71 3.46
C THR A 23 25.27 -0.61 2.48
N THR A 24 25.26 0.65 2.93
CA THR A 24 25.66 1.80 2.09
C THR A 24 27.11 1.67 1.60
N ARG A 25 28.04 1.22 2.45
CA ARG A 25 29.44 1.03 2.04
C ARG A 25 29.60 0.00 0.90
N LYS A 26 28.78 -1.06 0.87
CA LYS A 26 28.78 -2.04 -0.23
C LYS A 26 28.36 -1.39 -1.55
N LEU A 27 27.31 -0.56 -1.52
CA LEU A 27 26.86 0.21 -2.70
C LEU A 27 27.97 1.13 -3.21
N LEU A 28 28.55 1.94 -2.34
CA LEU A 28 29.60 2.89 -2.71
C LEU A 28 30.83 2.17 -3.29
N ALA A 29 31.27 1.09 -2.63
CA ALA A 29 32.41 0.29 -3.09
C ALA A 29 32.19 -0.30 -4.49
N ARG A 30 30.98 -0.80 -4.78
CA ARG A 30 30.61 -1.33 -6.10
C ARG A 30 30.73 -0.29 -7.22
N HIS A 31 30.59 0.99 -6.89
CA HIS A 31 30.69 2.10 -7.82
C HIS A 31 31.98 2.91 -7.70
N GLY A 32 32.97 2.44 -6.92
CA GLY A 32 34.25 3.13 -6.75
C GLY A 32 34.16 4.47 -6.01
N ILE A 33 33.07 4.72 -5.28
CA ILE A 33 32.83 6.00 -4.59
C ILE A 33 33.46 5.95 -3.20
N ARG A 34 34.26 6.97 -2.87
CA ARG A 34 34.79 7.20 -1.52
C ARG A 34 34.08 8.37 -0.89
N ALA A 35 33.31 8.12 0.17
CA ALA A 35 32.57 9.14 0.88
C ALA A 35 32.59 8.89 2.39
N ARG A 36 32.44 9.96 3.18
CA ARG A 36 32.29 9.87 4.63
C ARG A 36 30.87 9.42 4.97
N LEU A 37 30.75 8.41 5.82
CA LEU A 37 29.47 7.89 6.29
C LEU A 37 29.24 8.24 7.77
N VAL A 38 27.99 8.53 8.11
CA VAL A 38 27.51 8.57 9.49
C VAL A 38 26.20 7.81 9.60
N SER A 39 26.00 7.08 10.70
CA SER A 39 24.74 6.39 10.93
C SER A 39 23.64 7.37 11.33
N TYR A 40 22.47 7.23 10.73
CA TYR A 40 21.25 7.96 11.06
C TYR A 40 20.05 7.01 11.02
N ASN A 41 19.53 6.62 12.18
CA ASN A 41 18.44 5.65 12.31
C ASN A 41 17.53 5.97 13.50
N GLU A 42 16.45 5.21 13.66
CA GLU A 42 15.43 5.43 14.70
C GLU A 42 16.00 5.56 16.12
N HIS A 43 17.08 4.85 16.43
CA HIS A 43 17.67 4.86 17.77
C HIS A 43 18.57 6.06 18.05
N ASN A 44 19.13 6.70 17.02
CA ASN A 44 20.13 7.76 17.18
C ASN A 44 19.73 9.11 16.59
N LYS A 45 18.59 9.18 15.89
CA LYS A 45 18.12 10.38 15.17
C LYS A 45 18.08 11.63 16.05
N GLY A 46 17.63 11.52 17.30
CA GLY A 46 17.59 12.67 18.23
C GLY A 46 18.97 13.28 18.49
N ALA A 47 19.99 12.43 18.69
CA ALA A 47 21.36 12.90 18.92
C ALA A 47 22.10 13.30 17.63
N ARG A 48 21.73 12.72 16.48
CA ARG A 48 22.39 12.95 15.19
C ARG A 48 21.87 14.20 14.47
N THR A 49 20.58 14.50 14.58
CA THR A 49 19.95 15.61 13.84
C THR A 49 20.64 16.96 14.08
N PRO A 50 20.89 17.41 15.32
CA PRO A 50 21.55 18.70 15.54
C PRO A 50 22.97 18.78 14.95
N ARG A 51 23.70 17.65 14.95
CA ARG A 51 25.05 17.56 14.38
C ARG A 51 25.05 17.65 12.86
N LEU A 52 24.04 17.05 12.22
CA LEU A 52 23.87 17.11 10.77
C LEU A 52 23.44 18.52 10.34
N LEU A 53 22.53 19.18 11.08
CA LEU A 53 22.16 20.57 10.82
C LEU A 53 23.34 21.54 10.96
N ALA A 54 24.22 21.31 11.94
CA ALA A 54 25.45 22.10 12.05
C ALA A 54 26.35 21.91 10.83
N ALA A 55 26.52 20.67 10.36
CA ALA A 55 27.33 20.37 9.18
C ALA A 55 26.73 20.91 7.87
N LEU A 56 25.40 21.01 7.76
CA LEU A 56 24.71 21.60 6.60
C LEU A 56 25.02 23.09 6.37
N ARG A 57 25.57 23.79 7.37
CA ARG A 57 26.00 25.19 7.22
C ARG A 57 27.19 25.35 6.28
N ASP A 58 28.05 24.34 6.25
CA ASP A 58 29.33 24.42 5.54
C ASP A 58 29.37 23.48 4.32
N ALA A 59 28.49 22.46 4.26
CA ALA A 59 28.55 21.44 3.22
C ALA A 59 27.23 20.69 2.97
N ASP A 60 27.11 20.14 1.77
CA ASP A 60 25.98 19.27 1.39
C ASP A 60 26.08 17.88 2.04
N ILE A 61 24.90 17.35 2.42
CA ILE A 61 24.73 16.03 3.01
C ILE A 61 23.72 15.22 2.20
N ALA A 62 24.04 13.97 1.88
CA ALA A 62 23.06 13.02 1.34
C ALA A 62 22.43 12.18 2.47
N LEU A 63 21.13 11.94 2.39
CA LEU A 63 20.40 11.00 3.23
C LEU A 63 20.06 9.74 2.42
N VAL A 64 20.35 8.56 2.96
CA VAL A 64 20.05 7.26 2.33
C VAL A 64 19.47 6.27 3.34
N SER A 65 18.56 5.41 2.89
CA SER A 65 18.03 4.26 3.66
C SER A 65 18.62 2.93 3.16
N GLU A 66 18.23 1.82 3.77
CA GLU A 66 18.69 0.49 3.34
C GLU A 66 18.22 0.11 1.93
N GLY A 67 17.06 0.62 1.49
CA GLY A 67 16.52 0.33 0.17
C GLY A 67 15.41 1.27 -0.26
N GLY A 68 15.45 1.70 -1.52
CA GLY A 68 14.39 2.50 -2.12
C GLY A 68 14.53 4.01 -1.88
N THR A 69 13.44 4.64 -1.46
CA THR A 69 13.36 6.08 -1.25
C THR A 69 13.38 6.37 0.24
N PRO A 70 14.38 7.12 0.77
CA PRO A 70 14.43 7.49 2.18
C PRO A 70 13.13 8.15 2.65
N VAL A 71 12.85 8.10 3.95
CA VAL A 71 11.65 8.62 4.62
C VAL A 71 10.33 7.86 4.36
N ILE A 72 10.30 6.93 3.40
CA ILE A 72 9.11 6.12 3.10
C ILE A 72 9.22 4.77 3.81
N SER A 73 8.62 4.66 4.99
CA SER A 73 8.80 3.52 5.93
C SER A 73 10.22 3.36 6.49
N ASP A 74 11.05 4.38 6.35
CA ASP A 74 12.46 4.45 6.78
C ASP A 74 12.69 5.70 7.66
N PRO A 75 13.77 5.74 8.48
CA PRO A 75 14.16 6.94 9.22
C PRO A 75 14.52 8.09 8.28
N GLY A 76 14.48 9.32 8.80
CA GLY A 76 14.95 10.51 8.07
C GLY A 76 13.96 11.67 7.99
N LEU A 77 12.67 11.41 8.21
CA LEU A 77 11.64 12.47 8.20
C LEU A 77 11.98 13.59 9.20
N ASP A 78 12.47 13.23 10.39
CA ASP A 78 12.86 14.20 11.43
C ASP A 78 14.02 15.10 10.96
N LEU A 79 15.00 14.55 10.22
CA LEU A 79 16.08 15.35 9.65
C LEU A 79 15.58 16.28 8.54
N VAL A 80 14.71 15.79 7.67
CA VAL A 80 14.11 16.60 6.59
C VAL A 80 13.31 17.75 7.18
N ALA A 81 12.45 17.49 8.16
CA ALA A 81 11.65 18.51 8.83
C ALA A 81 12.55 19.57 9.50
N ALA A 82 13.54 19.13 10.27
CA ALA A 82 14.43 20.05 10.97
C ALA A 82 15.33 20.85 10.00
N ALA A 83 15.71 20.27 8.86
CA ALA A 83 16.47 20.99 7.83
C ALA A 83 15.62 22.09 7.17
N LEU A 84 14.37 21.79 6.84
CA LEU A 84 13.42 22.77 6.30
C LEU A 84 13.13 23.89 7.30
N GLU A 85 12.91 23.56 8.58
CA GLU A 85 12.70 24.53 9.64
C GLU A 85 13.91 25.46 9.83
N ALA A 86 15.12 24.93 9.68
CA ALA A 86 16.36 25.69 9.73
C ALA A 86 16.67 26.48 8.44
N GLY A 87 15.80 26.43 7.42
CA GLY A 87 15.94 27.17 6.17
C GLY A 87 16.87 26.53 5.14
N PHE A 88 17.26 25.27 5.32
CA PHE A 88 18.06 24.54 4.34
C PHE A 88 17.19 24.02 3.18
N ALA A 89 17.78 23.98 1.98
CA ALA A 89 17.16 23.35 0.84
C ALA A 89 17.17 21.81 0.99
N VAL A 90 16.04 21.17 0.72
CA VAL A 90 15.93 19.70 0.63
C VAL A 90 15.62 19.31 -0.81
N ILE A 91 16.53 18.57 -1.44
CA ILE A 91 16.46 18.23 -2.86
C ILE A 91 16.22 16.72 -3.02
N PRO A 92 15.03 16.27 -3.45
CA PRO A 92 14.79 14.86 -3.70
C PRO A 92 15.52 14.37 -4.96
N ILE A 93 16.12 13.19 -4.89
CA ILE A 93 16.66 12.47 -6.05
C ILE A 93 15.68 11.35 -6.40
N PRO A 94 15.01 11.41 -7.57
CA PRO A 94 14.16 10.31 -8.02
C PRO A 94 14.94 9.00 -8.11
N GLY A 95 14.32 7.90 -7.70
CA GLY A 95 15.00 6.62 -7.55
C GLY A 95 14.04 5.44 -7.38
N PRO A 96 14.57 4.26 -7.06
CA PRO A 96 13.78 3.05 -6.90
C PRO A 96 12.77 3.17 -5.76
N SER A 97 11.60 2.59 -5.95
CA SER A 97 10.56 2.46 -4.93
C SER A 97 9.80 1.15 -5.12
N ALA A 98 9.77 0.32 -4.07
CA ALA A 98 9.03 -0.93 -4.09
C ALA A 98 7.53 -0.71 -4.30
N VAL A 99 6.98 0.41 -3.80
CA VAL A 99 5.57 0.79 -3.97
C VAL A 99 5.23 0.97 -5.44
N THR A 100 5.99 1.80 -6.16
CA THR A 100 5.71 2.10 -7.57
C THR A 100 6.07 0.92 -8.47
N ALA A 101 7.12 0.17 -8.14
CA ALA A 101 7.46 -1.07 -8.86
C ALA A 101 6.34 -2.11 -8.74
N ALA A 102 5.85 -2.37 -7.52
CA ALA A 102 4.75 -3.31 -7.28
C ALA A 102 3.46 -2.87 -7.99
N LEU A 103 3.09 -1.59 -7.92
CA LEU A 103 1.93 -1.04 -8.64
C LEU A 103 2.05 -1.26 -10.15
N ALA A 104 3.22 -0.96 -10.74
CA ALA A 104 3.46 -1.08 -12.17
C ALA A 104 3.29 -2.52 -12.69
N VAL A 105 3.62 -3.52 -11.87
CA VAL A 105 3.48 -4.92 -12.24
C VAL A 105 2.18 -5.56 -11.73
N SER A 106 1.42 -4.92 -10.85
CA SER A 106 0.27 -5.54 -10.17
C SER A 106 -0.88 -5.94 -11.10
N GLY A 107 -1.09 -5.22 -12.21
CA GLY A 107 -2.28 -5.35 -13.05
C GLY A 107 -3.55 -4.72 -12.47
N LEU A 108 -3.44 -3.96 -11.37
CA LEU A 108 -4.53 -3.23 -10.73
C LEU A 108 -4.53 -1.74 -11.12
N PRO A 109 -5.66 -1.01 -10.97
CA PRO A 109 -5.72 0.42 -11.29
C PRO A 109 -4.70 1.25 -10.50
N THR A 110 -3.90 2.06 -11.20
CA THR A 110 -2.81 2.85 -10.58
C THR A 110 -3.05 4.36 -10.60
N ARG A 111 -4.22 4.82 -11.08
CA ARG A 111 -4.53 6.27 -11.19
C ARG A 111 -4.53 6.97 -9.84
N GLN A 112 -5.06 6.30 -8.81
CA GLN A 112 -5.03 6.72 -7.42
C GLN A 112 -4.86 5.48 -6.56
N PHE A 113 -4.06 5.58 -5.51
CA PHE A 113 -3.84 4.49 -4.58
C PHE A 113 -3.63 5.02 -3.16
N THR A 114 -3.84 4.15 -2.19
CA THR A 114 -3.61 4.40 -0.76
C THR A 114 -2.42 3.56 -0.31
N TYR A 115 -1.37 4.20 0.21
CA TYR A 115 -0.21 3.51 0.76
C TYR A 115 -0.28 3.46 2.29
N LEU A 116 -0.12 2.26 2.86
CA LEU A 116 -0.28 2.01 4.30
C LEU A 116 1.04 1.85 5.06
N GLY A 117 2.18 1.82 4.37
CA GLY A 117 3.44 1.40 5.00
C GLY A 117 3.41 -0.08 5.42
N PHE A 118 4.13 -0.42 6.49
CA PHE A 118 4.04 -1.74 7.10
C PHE A 118 2.74 -1.92 7.87
N LEU A 119 2.09 -3.06 7.68
CA LEU A 119 0.85 -3.38 8.40
C LEU A 119 1.06 -3.48 9.91
N PRO A 120 0.06 -3.08 10.74
CA PRO A 120 0.14 -3.19 12.18
C PRO A 120 0.46 -4.61 12.64
N ARG A 121 1.38 -4.74 13.61
CA ARG A 121 1.86 -6.04 14.09
C ARG A 121 0.76 -6.81 14.82
N ARG A 122 -0.05 -6.12 15.63
CA ARG A 122 -1.12 -6.71 16.42
C ARG A 122 -2.37 -6.91 15.56
N SER A 123 -2.93 -8.13 15.58
CA SER A 123 -4.11 -8.48 14.76
C SER A 123 -5.30 -7.56 15.04
N GLY A 124 -5.58 -7.19 16.30
CA GLY A 124 -6.67 -6.28 16.62
C GLY A 124 -6.50 -4.84 16.08
N GLU A 125 -5.26 -4.35 15.92
CA GLU A 125 -4.99 -3.06 15.28
C GLU A 125 -5.07 -3.18 13.76
N ARG A 126 -4.54 -4.27 13.20
CA ARG A 126 -4.57 -4.56 11.76
C ARG A 126 -6.00 -4.73 11.24
N ARG A 127 -6.85 -5.51 11.92
CA ARG A 127 -8.27 -5.67 11.55
C ARG A 127 -9.04 -4.36 11.65
N ARG A 128 -8.78 -3.53 12.67
CA ARG A 128 -9.38 -2.19 12.77
C ARG A 128 -9.00 -1.29 11.60
N LEU A 129 -7.72 -1.31 11.20
CA LEU A 129 -7.26 -0.62 9.99
C LEU A 129 -7.98 -1.15 8.74
N PHE A 130 -8.07 -2.47 8.56
CA PHE A 130 -8.76 -3.06 7.42
C PHE A 130 -10.26 -2.71 7.39
N ALA A 131 -10.96 -2.81 8.52
CA ALA A 131 -12.35 -2.41 8.63
C ALA A 131 -12.56 -0.94 8.22
N SER A 132 -11.67 -0.01 8.61
CA SER A 132 -11.75 1.40 8.19
C SER A 132 -11.54 1.64 6.69
N LEU A 133 -10.96 0.65 5.99
CA LEU A 133 -10.67 0.69 4.55
C LEU A 133 -11.60 -0.24 3.75
N ARG A 134 -12.65 -0.79 4.37
CA ARG A 134 -13.58 -1.72 3.71
C ARG A 134 -14.22 -1.10 2.47
N ASP A 135 -14.56 0.18 2.50
CA ASP A 135 -15.19 0.85 1.36
C ASP A 135 -14.21 1.69 0.52
N GLU A 136 -12.89 1.58 0.76
CA GLU A 136 -11.87 2.32 0.03
C GLU A 136 -11.85 1.89 -1.45
N PRO A 137 -12.24 2.77 -2.41
CA PRO A 137 -12.33 2.40 -3.82
C PRO A 137 -10.99 2.39 -4.55
N ARG A 138 -9.93 2.98 -3.98
CA ARG A 138 -8.61 3.06 -4.59
C ARG A 138 -7.82 1.78 -4.30
N THR A 139 -6.87 1.46 -5.18
CA THR A 139 -5.92 0.37 -4.93
C THR A 139 -5.13 0.64 -3.66
N ILE A 140 -4.93 -0.40 -2.85
CA ILE A 140 -4.26 -0.30 -1.55
C ILE A 140 -2.90 -0.96 -1.67
N VAL A 141 -1.84 -0.29 -1.21
CA VAL A 141 -0.47 -0.83 -1.17
C VAL A 141 0.03 -0.91 0.27
N ALA A 142 0.60 -2.04 0.65
CA ALA A 142 1.18 -2.23 1.97
C ALA A 142 2.45 -3.09 1.91
N PHE A 143 3.33 -2.92 2.89
CA PHE A 143 4.47 -3.80 3.13
C PHE A 143 4.13 -4.83 4.20
N GLU A 144 4.68 -6.04 4.04
CA GLU A 144 4.53 -7.09 5.03
C GLU A 144 5.80 -7.92 5.19
N SER A 145 6.06 -8.34 6.43
CA SER A 145 7.14 -9.26 6.74
C SER A 145 6.72 -10.70 6.42
N PRO A 146 7.67 -11.57 6.01
CA PRO A 146 7.39 -12.94 5.60
C PRO A 146 6.61 -13.72 6.67
N HIS A 147 7.05 -13.63 7.92
CA HIS A 147 6.46 -14.39 9.05
C HIS A 147 5.02 -13.98 9.40
N ARG A 148 4.55 -12.84 8.88
CA ARG A 148 3.21 -12.30 9.13
C ARG A 148 2.29 -12.39 7.92
N LEU A 149 2.84 -12.63 6.71
CA LEU A 149 2.11 -12.59 5.45
C LEU A 149 0.78 -13.34 5.51
N LEU A 150 0.80 -14.63 5.85
CA LEU A 150 -0.40 -15.46 5.91
C LEU A 150 -1.45 -14.94 6.90
N ARG A 151 -1.02 -14.43 8.05
CA ARG A 151 -1.93 -13.86 9.06
C ARG A 151 -2.57 -12.57 8.56
N SER A 152 -1.80 -11.74 7.86
CA SER A 152 -2.30 -10.50 7.29
C SER A 152 -3.24 -10.76 6.11
N LEU A 153 -2.94 -11.72 5.24
CA LEU A 153 -3.85 -12.16 4.17
C LEU A 153 -5.16 -12.74 4.74
N ALA A 154 -5.10 -13.52 5.82
CA ALA A 154 -6.29 -14.05 6.48
C ALA A 154 -7.16 -12.94 7.09
N ASP A 155 -6.54 -11.97 7.77
CA ASP A 155 -7.24 -10.80 8.30
C ASP A 155 -7.81 -9.91 7.16
N MET A 156 -7.09 -9.76 6.04
CA MET A 156 -7.62 -9.05 4.87
C MET A 156 -8.85 -9.76 4.32
N ARG A 157 -8.80 -11.08 4.13
CA ARG A 157 -9.93 -11.87 3.63
C ARG A 157 -11.17 -11.72 4.52
N ALA A 158 -10.97 -11.70 5.84
CA ALA A 158 -12.05 -11.56 6.79
C ALA A 158 -12.75 -10.20 6.72
N GLU A 159 -12.01 -9.12 6.45
CA GLU A 159 -12.54 -7.75 6.47
C GLU A 159 -12.96 -7.25 5.08
N TRP A 160 -12.30 -7.75 4.03
CA TRP A 160 -12.42 -7.25 2.65
C TRP A 160 -13.01 -8.27 1.67
N ASP A 161 -13.43 -9.44 2.15
CA ASP A 161 -13.85 -10.57 1.32
C ASP A 161 -12.71 -11.04 0.38
N ASP A 162 -13.02 -11.54 -0.81
CA ASP A 162 -12.04 -12.20 -1.69
C ASP A 162 -11.57 -11.32 -2.86
N ARG A 163 -11.03 -10.15 -2.53
CA ARG A 163 -10.53 -9.16 -3.51
C ARG A 163 -9.39 -9.69 -4.36
N ARG A 164 -9.21 -9.08 -5.53
CA ARG A 164 -7.98 -9.29 -6.30
C ARG A 164 -6.79 -8.68 -5.57
N ILE A 165 -5.66 -9.36 -5.64
CA ILE A 165 -4.41 -8.98 -5.01
C ILE A 165 -3.23 -9.36 -5.91
N ALA A 166 -2.23 -8.50 -5.96
CA ALA A 166 -0.89 -8.86 -6.36
C ALA A 166 0.03 -8.92 -5.14
N VAL A 167 0.74 -10.03 -4.97
CA VAL A 167 1.74 -10.22 -3.91
C VAL A 167 3.10 -10.24 -4.58
N CYS A 168 3.87 -9.18 -4.39
CA CYS A 168 5.19 -9.01 -4.97
C CYS A 168 6.24 -9.38 -3.93
N ARG A 169 7.03 -10.41 -4.23
CA ARG A 169 8.08 -10.96 -3.38
C ARG A 169 9.43 -10.67 -3.98
N GLU A 170 10.37 -10.18 -3.17
CA GLU A 170 11.78 -10.00 -3.55
C GLU A 170 11.96 -9.22 -4.88
N LEU A 171 11.16 -8.16 -5.09
CA LEU A 171 11.26 -7.31 -6.27
C LEU A 171 12.71 -6.88 -6.53
N THR A 172 13.10 -6.94 -7.80
CA THR A 172 14.41 -6.66 -8.39
C THR A 172 15.55 -7.61 -7.96
N LYS A 173 15.25 -8.70 -7.24
CA LYS A 173 16.25 -9.68 -6.77
C LYS A 173 16.16 -10.98 -7.57
N ALA A 174 17.09 -11.91 -7.33
CA ALA A 174 17.20 -13.16 -8.09
C ALA A 174 15.97 -14.09 -7.97
N PHE A 175 15.22 -13.99 -6.87
CA PHE A 175 14.01 -14.77 -6.60
C PHE A 175 12.74 -13.90 -6.67
N GLU A 176 12.75 -12.89 -7.55
CA GLU A 176 11.58 -12.05 -7.79
C GLU A 176 10.37 -12.91 -8.20
N GLU A 177 9.24 -12.65 -7.56
CA GLU A 177 7.97 -13.33 -7.83
C GLU A 177 6.82 -12.33 -7.70
N VAL A 178 5.92 -12.34 -8.69
CA VAL A 178 4.69 -11.54 -8.66
C VAL A 178 3.49 -12.48 -8.83
N PHE A 179 2.91 -12.87 -7.69
CA PHE A 179 1.64 -13.59 -7.66
C PHE A 179 0.50 -12.61 -7.98
N ARG A 180 -0.48 -13.03 -8.78
CA ARG A 180 -1.71 -12.28 -9.06
C ARG A 180 -2.90 -13.22 -9.01
N GLY A 181 -3.91 -12.86 -8.23
CA GLY A 181 -5.09 -13.70 -8.03
C GLY A 181 -6.01 -13.08 -7.00
N ARG A 182 -6.76 -13.91 -6.30
CA ARG A 182 -7.58 -13.56 -5.15
C ARG A 182 -6.83 -13.76 -3.84
N ILE A 183 -7.37 -13.24 -2.74
CA ILE A 183 -6.76 -13.38 -1.42
C ILE A 183 -6.75 -14.85 -0.96
N SER A 184 -7.78 -15.65 -1.26
CA SER A 184 -7.74 -17.12 -1.05
C SER A 184 -6.56 -17.78 -1.76
N GLU A 185 -6.42 -17.49 -3.04
CA GLU A 185 -5.39 -18.09 -3.89
C GLU A 185 -3.99 -17.70 -3.39
N ALA A 186 -3.82 -16.46 -2.91
CA ALA A 186 -2.58 -16.02 -2.27
C ALA A 186 -2.30 -16.78 -0.96
N LEU A 187 -3.32 -17.04 -0.13
CA LEU A 187 -3.17 -17.82 1.11
C LEU A 187 -2.68 -19.24 0.81
N GLU A 188 -3.20 -19.86 -0.25
CA GLU A 188 -2.78 -21.19 -0.70
C GLU A 188 -1.37 -21.18 -1.27
N HIS A 189 -1.07 -20.22 -2.15
CA HIS A 189 0.23 -20.09 -2.82
C HIS A 189 1.39 -19.87 -1.84
N PHE A 190 1.19 -19.08 -0.79
CA PHE A 190 2.21 -18.76 0.20
C PHE A 190 2.11 -19.61 1.49
N ALA A 191 1.37 -20.72 1.48
CA ALA A 191 1.10 -21.53 2.68
C ALA A 191 2.39 -22.08 3.34
N ASP A 192 3.41 -22.42 2.56
CA ASP A 192 4.66 -22.97 3.08
C ASP A 192 5.70 -21.87 3.38
N ARG A 193 5.77 -21.50 4.67
CA ARG A 193 6.81 -20.66 5.29
C ARG A 193 7.41 -19.59 4.35
N PRO A 194 6.64 -18.55 4.00
CA PRO A 194 7.10 -17.51 3.09
C PRO A 194 8.38 -16.85 3.62
N ARG A 195 9.29 -16.50 2.71
CA ARG A 195 10.59 -15.85 2.99
C ARG A 195 10.80 -14.66 2.07
N GLY A 196 11.67 -13.73 2.48
CA GLY A 196 11.97 -12.52 1.72
C GLY A 196 11.03 -11.38 2.06
N GLU A 197 11.10 -10.31 1.27
CA GLU A 197 10.34 -9.08 1.45
C GLU A 197 9.08 -9.08 0.58
N PHE A 198 7.97 -8.58 1.12
CA PHE A 198 6.68 -8.56 0.43
C PHE A 198 6.08 -7.17 0.32
N THR A 199 5.64 -6.82 -0.89
CA THR A 199 4.75 -5.69 -1.17
C THR A 199 3.41 -6.22 -1.67
N LEU A 200 2.34 -5.86 -0.98
CA LEU A 200 0.97 -6.26 -1.28
C LEU A 200 0.29 -5.13 -2.03
N VAL A 201 -0.37 -5.43 -3.15
CA VAL A 201 -1.20 -4.50 -3.91
C VAL A 201 -2.59 -5.09 -4.01
N VAL A 202 -3.56 -4.50 -3.31
CA VAL A 202 -4.92 -5.02 -3.17
C VAL A 202 -5.88 -4.14 -3.95
N GLU A 203 -6.83 -4.78 -4.62
CA GLU A 203 -7.91 -4.09 -5.33
C GLU A 203 -8.74 -3.25 -4.35
N GLY A 204 -9.12 -2.04 -4.79
CA GLY A 204 -10.09 -1.23 -4.07
C GLY A 204 -11.48 -1.86 -4.07
N SER A 205 -12.35 -1.37 -3.19
CA SER A 205 -13.76 -1.74 -3.18
C SER A 205 -14.42 -1.27 -4.48
N THR A 206 -15.18 -2.14 -5.13
CA THR A 206 -16.02 -1.76 -6.27
C THR A 206 -17.32 -1.06 -5.83
N GLY A 207 -17.37 -0.60 -4.57
CA GLY A 207 -18.59 -0.15 -3.90
C GLY A 207 -19.50 -1.32 -3.55
N PRO A 208 -20.69 -1.07 -2.97
CA PRO A 208 -21.74 -2.08 -2.99
C PRO A 208 -21.96 -2.43 -4.46
N THR A 209 -21.77 -3.71 -4.81
CA THR A 209 -22.16 -4.24 -6.12
C THR A 209 -23.57 -3.72 -6.39
N ALA A 210 -23.77 -3.00 -7.50
CA ALA A 210 -25.12 -2.65 -7.91
C ALA A 210 -25.93 -3.95 -7.85
N PRO A 211 -27.04 -3.97 -7.10
CA PRO A 211 -27.75 -5.21 -6.84
C PRO A 211 -28.09 -5.87 -8.17
N ASP A 212 -27.86 -7.18 -8.29
CA ASP A 212 -28.16 -7.88 -9.52
C ASP A 212 -29.65 -7.69 -9.83
N LEU A 213 -29.94 -7.00 -10.92
CA LEU A 213 -31.32 -6.70 -11.31
C LEU A 213 -32.14 -7.98 -11.52
N LYS A 214 -31.50 -9.13 -11.77
CA LYS A 214 -32.15 -10.44 -11.80
C LYS A 214 -32.61 -10.88 -10.40
N GLU A 215 -31.80 -10.70 -9.38
CA GLU A 215 -32.19 -10.98 -7.99
C GLU A 215 -33.28 -10.02 -7.52
N VAL A 216 -33.14 -8.73 -7.83
CA VAL A 216 -34.16 -7.72 -7.52
C VAL A 216 -35.50 -8.08 -8.17
N ARG A 217 -35.46 -8.52 -9.44
CA ARG A 217 -36.66 -8.97 -10.16
C ARG A 217 -37.25 -10.24 -9.53
N ARG A 218 -36.43 -11.19 -9.09
CA ARG A 218 -36.88 -12.42 -8.41
C ARG A 218 -37.55 -12.12 -7.06
N ASP A 219 -37.00 -11.21 -6.25
CA ASP A 219 -37.62 -10.78 -4.97
C ASP A 219 -38.98 -10.11 -5.23
N LEU A 220 -39.07 -9.21 -6.21
CA LEU A 220 -40.34 -8.59 -6.61
C LEU A 220 -41.37 -9.62 -7.13
N GLN A 221 -40.94 -10.62 -7.91
CA GLN A 221 -41.81 -11.69 -8.40
C GLN A 221 -42.38 -12.53 -7.26
N GLN A 222 -41.53 -12.91 -6.30
CA GLN A 222 -41.95 -13.69 -5.14
C GLN A 222 -42.99 -12.93 -4.31
N ARG A 223 -42.72 -11.67 -3.98
CA ARG A 223 -43.65 -10.83 -3.20
C ARG A 223 -45.00 -10.63 -3.89
N ARG A 224 -44.99 -10.56 -5.22
CA ARG A 224 -46.24 -10.49 -6.00
C ARG A 224 -47.01 -11.80 -5.95
N ALA A 225 -46.32 -12.93 -6.07
CA ALA A 225 -46.92 -14.26 -5.91
C ALA A 225 -47.49 -14.46 -4.49
N ASP A 226 -46.84 -13.87 -3.48
CA ASP A 226 -47.30 -13.87 -2.08
C ASP A 226 -48.47 -12.90 -1.83
N GLY A 227 -48.94 -12.18 -2.86
CA GLY A 227 -50.08 -11.26 -2.76
C GLY A 227 -49.76 -9.93 -2.07
N GLU A 228 -48.48 -9.58 -1.92
CA GLU A 228 -48.11 -8.32 -1.27
C GLU A 228 -48.59 -7.09 -2.07
N PRO A 229 -49.14 -6.05 -1.41
CA PRO A 229 -49.47 -4.80 -2.07
C PRO A 229 -48.24 -4.15 -2.70
N ALA A 230 -48.36 -3.71 -3.96
CA ALA A 230 -47.28 -3.10 -4.74
C ALA A 230 -46.51 -2.00 -3.98
N LYS A 231 -47.24 -1.14 -3.24
CA LYS A 231 -46.66 -0.06 -2.44
C LYS A 231 -45.69 -0.57 -1.38
N ARG A 232 -46.01 -1.71 -0.74
CA ARG A 232 -45.18 -2.31 0.31
C ARG A 232 -44.00 -3.06 -0.30
N ALA A 233 -44.26 -3.91 -1.30
CA ALA A 233 -43.22 -4.70 -1.97
C ALA A 233 -42.12 -3.80 -2.58
N VAL A 234 -42.52 -2.74 -3.29
CA VAL A 234 -41.58 -1.79 -3.91
C VAL A 234 -40.76 -1.03 -2.86
N ALA A 235 -41.39 -0.57 -1.76
CA ALA A 235 -40.69 0.15 -0.71
C ALA A 235 -39.68 -0.74 0.03
N GLU A 236 -40.06 -1.99 0.33
CA GLU A 236 -39.18 -2.95 1.01
C GLU A 236 -38.00 -3.38 0.12
N VAL A 237 -38.24 -3.66 -1.17
CA VAL A 237 -37.19 -4.03 -2.12
C VAL A 237 -36.25 -2.85 -2.42
N ALA A 238 -36.79 -1.63 -2.60
CA ALA A 238 -35.96 -0.43 -2.79
C ALA A 238 -35.02 -0.19 -1.61
N ARG A 239 -35.53 -0.34 -0.39
CA ARG A 239 -34.73 -0.24 0.83
C ARG A 239 -33.70 -1.38 0.94
N ARG A 240 -34.11 -2.62 0.68
CA ARG A 240 -33.25 -3.82 0.81
C ARG A 240 -32.04 -3.77 -0.12
N TYR A 241 -32.24 -3.33 -1.35
CA TYR A 241 -31.21 -3.33 -2.40
C TYR A 241 -30.57 -1.94 -2.63
N GLY A 242 -30.96 -0.92 -1.86
CA GLY A 242 -30.42 0.45 -2.02
C GLY A 242 -30.74 1.10 -3.37
N LEU A 243 -31.85 0.71 -4.01
CA LEU A 243 -32.25 1.22 -5.33
C LEU A 243 -33.24 2.40 -5.21
N PRO A 244 -33.22 3.35 -6.16
CA PRO A 244 -34.23 4.40 -6.23
C PRO A 244 -35.65 3.80 -6.34
N HIS A 245 -36.57 4.28 -5.50
CA HIS A 245 -37.96 3.79 -5.48
C HIS A 245 -38.61 3.78 -6.88
N ARG A 246 -38.35 4.81 -7.69
CA ARG A 246 -38.86 4.91 -9.07
C ARG A 246 -38.37 3.78 -9.97
N GLN A 247 -37.13 3.33 -9.80
CA GLN A 247 -36.56 2.22 -10.57
C GLN A 247 -37.23 0.91 -10.20
N VAL A 248 -37.38 0.62 -8.91
CA VAL A 248 -38.03 -0.60 -8.41
C VAL A 248 -39.51 -0.64 -8.77
N TYR A 249 -40.21 0.50 -8.71
CA TYR A 249 -41.61 0.59 -9.14
C TYR A 249 -41.80 0.24 -10.62
N ARG A 250 -40.92 0.73 -11.50
CA ARG A 250 -40.95 0.38 -12.92
C ARG A 250 -40.73 -1.13 -13.12
N MET A 251 -39.77 -1.72 -12.41
CA MET A 251 -39.53 -3.17 -12.47
C MET A 251 -40.75 -3.98 -12.02
N TRP A 252 -41.49 -3.50 -11.01
CA TRP A 252 -42.72 -4.14 -10.54
C TRP A 252 -43.81 -4.17 -11.62
N LEU A 253 -43.98 -3.07 -12.38
CA LEU A 253 -44.98 -2.99 -13.47
C LEU A 253 -44.67 -3.92 -14.64
N GLU A 254 -43.40 -4.27 -14.86
CA GLU A 254 -42.96 -5.20 -15.91
C GLU A 254 -43.16 -6.68 -15.53
N ILE A 255 -43.50 -6.98 -14.28
CA ILE A 255 -43.78 -8.36 -13.84
C ILE A 255 -45.19 -8.73 -14.35
N PRO A 256 -45.33 -9.83 -15.11
CA PRO A 256 -46.64 -10.34 -15.54
C PRO A 256 -47.55 -10.60 -14.34
N ASN A 257 -48.87 -10.49 -14.55
CA ASN A 257 -49.87 -10.97 -13.58
C ASN A 257 -49.76 -12.47 -13.39
#